data_AF-A0A946RF47-F1
#
_entry.id   AF-A0A946RF47-F1
#
_cell.length_a   1.000
_cell.length_b   1.000
_cell.length_c   1.000
_cell.angle_alpha   90.00
_cell.angle_beta   90.00
_cell.angle_gamma   90.00
#
_symmetry.space_group_name_H-M   'P 1'
#
loop_
_entity.id
_entity.type
_entity.pdbx_description
1 polymer ?
#
loop_
_entity_poly.entity_id
_entity_poly.type
_entity_poly.pdbx_seq_one_letter_code
_entity_poly.pdbx_strand_id
1 'polypeptide(L)'
;MKKMKMGFTLIELIMVTIILGVLVAVAIPRYMTMQSNAEASGEDAVINAIVSGLEIYANEKLIDSGRRVWPSNPFEALEKKPTGYNSLDSDNANADDEWTFNTSNNTITHMRKENSSYYWSYDPGSNSASPISDCWSGDYSNHGELMAAVDNGYVVATQSANSESQCGEGETFFWCQQPGSSTDNFDYCGSNGYCPVNDVNGTACCYCGGCLITVCPSSSPSNDAVGAGIGTRTAI
;
A
#
# COMPACT_ATOMS: atom_id res chain seq x y z
N MET A 1 12.88 52.25 -66.07
CA MET A 1 11.47 52.07 -65.65
C MET A 1 11.32 52.52 -64.20
N LYS A 2 10.50 53.55 -63.95
CA LYS A 2 10.28 54.12 -62.62
C LYS A 2 9.22 53.29 -61.90
N LYS A 3 9.57 52.56 -60.83
CA LYS A 3 8.60 51.80 -60.03
C LYS A 3 7.67 52.80 -59.32
N MET A 4 6.37 52.70 -59.58
CA MET A 4 5.33 53.40 -58.84
C MET A 4 5.30 52.85 -57.41
N LYS A 5 5.59 53.68 -56.41
CA LYS A 5 5.37 53.33 -55.01
C LYS A 5 3.86 53.44 -54.74
N MET A 6 3.17 52.31 -54.73
CA MET A 6 1.80 52.21 -54.22
C MET A 6 1.85 52.47 -52.72
N GLY A 7 1.35 53.61 -52.27
CA GLY A 7 1.26 53.94 -50.84
C GLY A 7 0.11 53.18 -50.18
N PHE A 8 0.37 52.58 -49.02
CA PHE A 8 -0.65 51.94 -48.19
C PHE A 8 -1.64 53.01 -47.69
N THR A 9 -2.95 52.75 -47.73
CA THR A 9 -3.94 53.73 -47.29
C THR A 9 -4.09 53.72 -45.76
N LEU A 10 -4.31 54.88 -45.15
CA LEU A 10 -4.49 54.99 -43.69
C LEU A 10 -5.69 54.17 -43.21
N ILE A 11 -6.78 54.17 -43.99
CA ILE A 11 -8.02 53.47 -43.65
C ILE A 11 -7.82 51.94 -43.62
N GLU A 12 -6.99 51.43 -44.51
CA GLU A 12 -6.69 49.99 -44.63
C GLU A 12 -5.88 49.50 -43.44
N LEU A 13 -4.96 50.33 -42.93
CA LEU A 13 -4.26 50.03 -41.68
C LEU A 13 -5.24 50.00 -40.48
N ILE A 14 -6.16 50.95 -40.40
CA ILE A 14 -7.14 51.04 -39.29
C ILE A 14 -8.10 49.85 -39.31
N MET A 15 -8.61 49.46 -40.48
CA MET A 15 -9.53 48.33 -40.58
C MET A 15 -8.87 47.02 -40.13
N VAL A 16 -7.60 46.82 -40.49
CA VAL A 16 -6.83 45.64 -40.09
C VAL A 16 -6.61 45.61 -38.57
N THR A 17 -6.26 46.73 -37.93
CA THR A 17 -6.06 46.74 -36.47
C THR A 17 -7.35 46.51 -35.70
N ILE A 18 -8.50 46.98 -36.20
CA ILE A 18 -9.82 46.68 -35.63
C ILE A 18 -10.11 45.17 -35.69
N ILE A 19 -9.89 44.54 -36.85
CA ILE A 19 -10.11 43.09 -37.01
C ILE A 19 -9.17 42.30 -36.10
N LEU A 20 -7.89 42.65 -36.04
CA LEU A 20 -6.92 42.00 -35.14
C LEU A 20 -7.31 42.17 -33.67
N GLY A 21 -7.84 43.33 -33.27
CA GLY A 21 -8.33 43.56 -31.92
C GLY A 21 -9.44 42.59 -31.51
N VAL A 22 -10.43 42.37 -32.39
CA VAL A 22 -11.53 41.42 -32.12
C VAL A 22 -11.03 39.98 -32.08
N LEU A 23 -10.13 39.59 -32.99
CA LEU A 23 -9.55 38.25 -33.03
C LEU A 23 -8.76 37.93 -31.74
N VAL A 24 -7.94 38.87 -31.28
CA VAL A 24 -7.14 38.72 -30.06
C VAL A 24 -8.03 38.56 -28.83
N ALA A 25 -9.13 39.32 -28.74
CA ALA A 25 -10.05 39.28 -27.61
C ALA A 25 -10.67 37.88 -27.38
N VAL A 26 -10.94 37.13 -28.46
CA VAL A 26 -11.49 35.76 -28.37
C VAL A 26 -10.40 34.69 -28.32
N ALA A 27 -9.23 34.94 -28.94
CA ALA A 27 -8.14 33.99 -29.01
C ALA A 27 -7.44 33.79 -27.66
N ILE A 28 -7.18 34.86 -26.90
CA ILE A 28 -6.41 34.78 -25.64
C ILE A 28 -7.09 33.86 -24.61
N PRO A 29 -8.39 34.02 -24.25
CA PRO A 29 -8.99 33.17 -23.23
C PRO A 29 -9.02 31.70 -23.63
N ARG A 30 -9.28 31.41 -24.90
CA ARG A 30 -9.26 30.04 -25.44
C ARG A 30 -7.88 29.41 -25.37
N TYR A 31 -6.84 30.19 -25.70
CA TYR A 31 -5.47 29.72 -25.63
C TYR A 31 -5.07 29.35 -24.19
N MET A 32 -5.44 30.18 -23.20
CA MET A 32 -5.19 29.89 -21.79
C MET A 32 -5.88 28.61 -21.33
N THR A 33 -7.17 28.44 -21.63
CA THR A 33 -7.89 27.19 -21.28
C THR A 33 -7.28 25.96 -21.97
N MET A 34 -6.86 26.10 -23.23
CA MET A 34 -6.21 25.01 -23.96
C MET A 34 -4.87 24.61 -23.30
N GLN A 35 -4.07 25.60 -22.87
CA GLN A 35 -2.81 25.35 -22.17
C GLN A 35 -3.05 24.66 -20.82
N SER A 36 -3.95 25.18 -20.00
CA SER A 36 -4.28 24.58 -18.69
C SER A 36 -4.82 23.15 -18.83
N ASN A 37 -5.65 22.88 -19.84
CA ASN A 37 -6.14 21.52 -20.12
C ASN A 37 -5.03 20.57 -20.60
N ALA A 38 -4.08 21.08 -21.38
CA ALA A 38 -2.94 20.29 -21.85
C ALA A 38 -2.01 19.92 -20.69
N GLU A 39 -1.73 20.86 -19.78
CA GLU A 39 -0.97 20.60 -18.56
C GLU A 39 -1.69 19.61 -17.65
N ALA A 40 -3.00 19.78 -17.43
CA ALA A 40 -3.82 18.83 -16.67
C ALA A 40 -3.77 17.41 -17.26
N SER A 41 -3.82 17.28 -18.59
CA SER A 41 -3.72 15.99 -19.27
C SER A 41 -2.31 15.39 -19.14
N GLY A 42 -1.27 16.23 -19.14
CA GLY A 42 0.11 15.81 -18.90
C GLY A 42 0.32 15.30 -17.48
N GLU A 43 -0.25 15.99 -16.48
CA GLU A 43 -0.25 15.55 -15.09
C GLU A 43 -0.93 14.18 -14.95
N ASP A 44 -2.10 14.00 -15.55
CA ASP A 44 -2.82 12.72 -15.50
C ASP A 44 -1.96 11.59 -16.10
N ALA A 45 -1.21 11.85 -17.17
CA ALA A 45 -0.29 10.88 -17.75
C ALA A 45 0.88 10.53 -16.82
N VAL A 46 1.48 11.52 -16.15
CA VAL A 46 2.55 11.31 -15.17
C VAL A 46 2.04 10.49 -13.99
N ILE A 47 0.90 10.87 -13.41
CA ILE A 47 0.31 10.16 -12.26
C ILE A 47 -0.04 8.71 -12.63
N ASN A 48 -0.64 8.48 -13.80
CA ASN A 48 -0.93 7.12 -14.26
C ASN A 48 0.34 6.27 -14.46
N ALA A 49 1.43 6.90 -14.93
CA ALA A 49 2.72 6.23 -15.02
C ALA A 49 3.25 5.85 -13.64
N ILE A 50 3.12 6.74 -12.64
CA ILE A 50 3.51 6.47 -11.25
C ILE A 50 2.69 5.30 -10.68
N VAL A 51 1.36 5.33 -10.82
CA VAL A 51 0.49 4.22 -10.35
C VAL A 51 0.94 2.89 -10.96
N SER A 52 1.17 2.87 -12.27
CA SER A 52 1.61 1.66 -12.97
C SER A 52 3.00 1.20 -12.51
N GLY A 53 3.93 2.15 -12.32
CA GLY A 53 5.28 1.86 -11.82
C GLY A 53 5.26 1.30 -10.40
N LEU A 54 4.42 1.86 -9.52
CA LEU A 54 4.26 1.39 -8.14
C LEU A 54 3.74 -0.06 -8.08
N GLU A 55 2.82 -0.42 -8.96
CA GLU A 55 2.34 -1.80 -9.09
C GLU A 55 3.44 -2.76 -9.55
N ILE A 56 4.26 -2.34 -10.52
CA ILE A 56 5.40 -3.14 -10.99
C ILE A 56 6.41 -3.32 -9.84
N TYR A 57 6.79 -2.24 -9.17
CA TYR A 57 7.71 -2.27 -8.03
C TYR A 57 7.22 -3.21 -6.92
N ALA A 58 5.93 -3.12 -6.57
CA ALA A 58 5.34 -3.98 -5.54
C ALA A 58 5.36 -5.47 -5.95
N ASN A 59 5.14 -5.79 -7.22
CA ASN A 59 5.20 -7.15 -7.73
C ASN A 59 6.63 -7.71 -7.76
N GLU A 60 7.62 -6.89 -8.12
CA GLU A 60 9.04 -7.28 -8.04
C GLU A 60 9.42 -7.61 -6.59
N LYS A 61 8.97 -6.81 -5.64
CA LYS A 61 9.20 -7.07 -4.21
C LYS A 61 8.47 -8.29 -3.70
N LEU A 62 7.25 -8.56 -4.18
CA LEU A 62 6.55 -9.81 -3.86
C LEU A 62 7.37 -11.05 -4.24
N ILE A 63 8.09 -11.00 -5.37
CA ILE A 63 8.94 -12.11 -5.83
C ILE A 63 10.21 -12.23 -4.98
N ASP A 64 10.81 -11.10 -4.57
CA ASP A 64 12.08 -11.07 -3.85
C ASP A 64 11.92 -11.32 -2.34
N SER A 65 10.93 -10.70 -1.71
CA SER A 65 10.73 -10.71 -0.25
C SER A 65 9.46 -11.45 0.20
N GLY A 66 8.68 -12.00 -0.73
CA GLY A 66 7.42 -12.68 -0.43
C GLY A 66 6.27 -11.74 -0.04
N ARG A 67 6.46 -10.41 -0.11
CA ARG A 67 5.43 -9.41 0.18
C ARG A 67 5.53 -8.19 -0.73
N ARG A 68 4.36 -7.65 -1.09
CA ARG A 68 4.27 -6.34 -1.76
C ARG A 68 4.67 -5.22 -0.80
N VAL A 69 5.62 -4.39 -1.21
CA VAL A 69 6.02 -3.16 -0.53
C VAL A 69 6.16 -2.04 -1.56
N TRP A 70 5.96 -0.81 -1.13
CA TRP A 70 6.00 0.38 -1.97
C TRP A 70 7.18 1.27 -1.58
N PRO A 71 7.79 2.01 -2.52
CA PRO A 71 8.90 2.90 -2.20
C PRO A 71 8.43 4.05 -1.30
N SER A 72 9.34 4.62 -0.52
CA SER A 72 9.04 5.83 0.28
C SER A 72 8.76 7.04 -0.62
N ASN A 73 9.43 7.13 -1.76
CA ASN A 73 9.22 8.15 -2.77
C ASN A 73 8.58 7.53 -4.02
N PRO A 74 7.39 7.96 -4.45
CA PRO A 74 6.68 7.34 -5.56
C PRO A 74 7.40 7.48 -6.91
N PHE A 75 8.27 8.48 -7.08
CA PHE A 75 9.06 8.65 -8.30
C PHE A 75 10.19 7.63 -8.46
N GLU A 76 10.54 6.88 -7.41
CA GLU A 76 11.52 5.78 -7.49
C GLU A 76 10.95 4.56 -8.23
N ALA A 77 9.63 4.46 -8.33
CA ALA A 77 8.97 3.41 -9.10
C ALA A 77 9.02 3.63 -10.61
N LEU A 78 9.49 4.80 -11.06
CA LEU A 78 9.60 5.15 -12.47
C LEU A 78 11.02 4.94 -12.99
N GLU A 79 11.15 4.21 -14.10
CA GLU A 79 12.41 4.12 -14.85
C GLU A 79 12.81 5.50 -15.41
N LYS A 80 11.83 6.24 -15.96
CA LYS A 80 12.03 7.59 -16.49
C LYS A 80 11.19 8.59 -15.70
N LYS A 81 11.87 9.45 -14.95
CA LYS A 81 11.27 10.58 -14.24
C LYS A 81 10.70 11.62 -15.22
N PRO A 82 9.59 12.30 -14.86
CA PRO A 82 9.04 13.36 -15.70
C PRO A 82 10.02 14.52 -15.82
N THR A 83 9.90 15.28 -16.91
CA THR A 83 10.64 16.52 -17.09
C THR A 83 10.32 17.48 -15.95
N GLY A 84 11.34 18.14 -15.40
CA GLY A 84 11.16 19.06 -14.28
C GLY A 84 11.08 18.40 -12.91
N TYR A 85 11.21 17.07 -12.81
CA TYR A 85 11.33 16.42 -11.51
C TYR A 85 12.65 16.77 -10.81
N ASN A 86 12.53 17.31 -9.60
CA ASN A 86 13.65 17.70 -8.77
C ASN A 86 13.76 16.75 -7.57
N SER A 87 14.73 15.84 -7.61
CA SER A 87 14.94 14.84 -6.53
C SER A 87 15.64 15.41 -5.30
N LEU A 88 16.17 16.63 -5.38
CA LEU A 88 16.82 17.31 -4.26
C LEU A 88 15.85 18.21 -3.50
N ASP A 89 14.68 18.43 -4.08
CA ASP A 89 13.60 19.19 -3.46
C ASP A 89 12.60 18.26 -2.80
N SER A 90 12.43 18.44 -1.50
CA SER A 90 11.54 17.67 -0.65
C SER A 90 10.37 18.50 -0.11
N ASP A 91 10.18 19.73 -0.63
CA ASP A 91 9.03 20.58 -0.34
C ASP A 91 8.06 20.67 -1.53
N ASN A 92 7.15 21.63 -1.50
CA ASN A 92 6.17 21.80 -2.58
C ASN A 92 6.83 22.49 -3.77
N ALA A 93 6.60 21.96 -4.97
CA ALA A 93 7.01 22.55 -6.23
C ALA A 93 6.70 24.05 -6.26
N ASN A 94 7.74 24.84 -6.49
CA ASN A 94 7.71 26.30 -6.36
C ASN A 94 8.31 27.00 -7.59
N ALA A 95 8.82 26.24 -8.56
CA ALA A 95 9.28 26.71 -9.86
C ALA A 95 8.38 26.22 -11.01
N ASP A 96 8.37 26.95 -12.13
CA ASP A 96 7.57 26.60 -13.30
C ASP A 96 7.96 25.22 -13.89
N ASP A 97 6.95 24.39 -14.20
CA ASP A 97 7.10 23.04 -14.78
C ASP A 97 7.82 22.05 -13.83
N GLU A 98 7.84 22.36 -12.53
CA GLU A 98 8.55 21.55 -11.53
C GLU A 98 7.66 20.46 -10.93
N TRP A 99 8.22 19.26 -10.80
CA TRP A 99 7.66 18.15 -10.05
C TRP A 99 8.51 17.87 -8.81
N THR A 100 7.88 17.72 -7.65
CA THR A 100 8.58 17.33 -6.42
C THR A 100 7.78 16.29 -5.65
N PHE A 101 8.43 15.65 -4.67
CA PHE A 101 7.75 14.84 -3.66
C PHE A 101 7.99 15.46 -2.30
N ASN A 102 6.93 16.02 -1.71
CA ASN A 102 7.00 16.59 -0.38
C ASN A 102 7.02 15.48 0.66
N THR A 103 8.17 15.30 1.30
CA THR A 103 8.38 14.22 2.28
C THR A 103 7.74 14.51 3.64
N SER A 104 7.29 15.75 3.89
CA SER A 104 6.71 16.16 5.18
C SER A 104 5.25 15.73 5.32
N ASN A 105 4.52 15.66 4.21
CA ASN A 105 3.09 15.32 4.15
C ASN A 105 2.78 14.20 3.14
N ASN A 106 3.81 13.58 2.56
CA ASN A 106 3.72 12.54 1.54
C ASN A 106 2.83 12.95 0.36
N THR A 107 3.15 14.06 -0.30
CA THR A 107 2.43 14.49 -1.49
C THR A 107 3.34 14.61 -2.71
N ILE A 108 2.84 14.15 -3.84
CA ILE A 108 3.40 14.51 -5.15
C ILE A 108 2.89 15.91 -5.44
N THR A 109 3.76 16.82 -5.86
CA THR A 109 3.34 18.19 -6.21
C THR A 109 3.87 18.60 -7.58
N HIS A 110 3.10 19.44 -8.27
CA HIS A 110 3.44 19.98 -9.57
C HIS A 110 3.06 21.47 -9.65
N MET A 111 3.97 22.29 -10.17
CA MET A 111 3.72 23.71 -10.44
C MET A 111 3.66 23.93 -11.96
N ARG A 112 2.50 24.38 -12.43
CA ARG A 112 2.26 24.71 -13.85
C ARG A 112 2.90 26.03 -14.25
N LYS A 113 3.08 26.27 -15.56
CA LYS A 113 3.68 27.51 -16.10
C LYS A 113 2.81 28.74 -15.90
N GLU A 114 1.51 28.53 -15.66
CA GLU A 114 0.57 29.58 -15.25
C GLU A 114 0.61 29.86 -13.74
N ASN A 115 1.63 29.36 -13.02
CA ASN A 115 1.86 29.56 -11.59
C ASN A 115 0.73 28.99 -10.71
N SER A 116 0.02 27.98 -11.21
CA SER A 116 -0.94 27.20 -10.43
C SER A 116 -0.31 25.89 -9.98
N SER A 117 -0.50 25.54 -8.71
CA SER A 117 0.10 24.35 -8.11
C SER A 117 -0.97 23.33 -7.76
N TYR A 118 -0.63 22.06 -7.94
CA TYR A 118 -1.50 20.92 -7.65
C TYR A 118 -0.72 19.84 -6.91
N TYR A 119 -1.44 19.06 -6.09
CA TYR A 119 -0.89 17.91 -5.40
C TYR A 119 -1.78 16.67 -5.48
N TRP A 120 -1.15 15.53 -5.20
CA TRP A 120 -1.75 14.23 -5.00
C TRP A 120 -1.17 13.62 -3.73
N SER A 121 -2.02 13.19 -2.80
CA SER A 121 -1.55 12.45 -1.62
C SER A 121 -0.96 11.11 -2.05
N TYR A 122 0.06 10.65 -1.35
CA TYR A 122 0.67 9.34 -1.53
C TYR A 122 0.64 8.60 -0.20
N ASP A 123 0.01 7.43 -0.20
CA ASP A 123 0.06 6.49 0.91
C ASP A 123 0.80 5.22 0.44
N PRO A 124 2.03 4.96 0.91
CA PRO A 124 2.75 3.71 0.63
C PRO A 124 2.26 2.54 1.49
N GLY A 125 1.36 2.76 2.46
CA GLY A 125 0.96 1.78 3.46
C GLY A 125 2.11 1.37 4.38
N SER A 126 1.96 0.22 5.04
CA SER A 126 3.02 -0.35 5.88
C SER A 126 4.03 -1.14 5.03
N ASN A 127 5.24 -0.59 4.91
CA ASN A 127 6.38 -1.24 4.24
C ASN A 127 7.21 -2.14 5.17
N SER A 128 6.97 -2.04 6.46
CA SER A 128 7.57 -2.96 7.41
C SER A 128 6.85 -4.29 7.30
N ALA A 129 7.60 -5.38 7.20
CA ALA A 129 7.08 -6.61 7.74
C ALA A 129 6.75 -6.29 9.20
N SER A 130 5.49 -6.39 9.61
CA SER A 130 5.29 -6.75 11.00
C SER A 130 6.18 -7.98 11.21
N PRO A 131 7.10 -8.00 12.20
CA PRO A 131 7.71 -9.27 12.57
C PRO A 131 6.55 -10.24 12.68
N ILE A 132 6.72 -11.46 12.14
CA ILE A 132 5.67 -12.47 12.09
C ILE A 132 5.20 -12.69 13.55
N SER A 133 4.24 -11.88 13.99
CA SER A 133 3.68 -11.84 15.34
C SER A 133 2.34 -12.54 15.35
N ASP A 134 1.93 -13.08 14.20
CA ASP A 134 0.73 -13.88 14.02
C ASP A 134 1.01 -15.35 14.36
N CYS A 135 2.23 -15.69 14.81
CA CYS A 135 2.45 -16.93 15.52
C CYS A 135 1.89 -16.77 16.94
N TRP A 136 0.95 -17.63 17.34
CA TRP A 136 0.47 -17.63 18.72
C TRP A 136 1.64 -17.91 19.69
N SER A 137 1.91 -16.96 20.58
CA SER A 137 2.96 -17.05 21.61
C SER A 137 2.38 -17.16 23.03
N GLY A 138 1.17 -17.70 23.14
CA GLY A 138 0.45 -17.82 24.41
C GLY A 138 0.93 -18.98 25.27
N ASP A 139 0.30 -19.12 26.44
CA ASP A 139 0.60 -20.19 27.40
C ASP A 139 -0.30 -21.41 27.16
N TYR A 140 0.30 -22.57 26.91
CA TYR A 140 -0.40 -23.85 26.79
C TYR A 140 -1.15 -24.24 28.07
N SER A 141 -0.84 -23.64 29.22
CA SER A 141 -1.51 -23.87 30.50
C SER A 141 -2.72 -22.96 30.72
N ASN A 142 -3.00 -22.02 29.80
CA ASN A 142 -4.18 -21.17 29.87
C ASN A 142 -5.26 -21.71 28.92
N HIS A 143 -6.29 -22.32 29.49
CA HIS A 143 -7.39 -22.92 28.72
C HIS A 143 -8.00 -21.97 27.69
N GLY A 144 -8.30 -20.73 28.10
CA GLY A 144 -8.96 -19.76 27.22
C GLY A 144 -8.09 -19.33 26.05
N GLU A 145 -6.79 -19.13 26.29
CA GLU A 145 -5.83 -18.77 25.24
C GLU A 145 -5.54 -19.94 24.30
N LEU A 146 -5.34 -21.14 24.87
CA LEU A 146 -5.05 -22.34 24.09
C LEU A 146 -6.21 -22.72 23.18
N MET A 147 -7.45 -22.76 23.69
CA MET A 147 -8.60 -23.13 22.87
C MET A 147 -8.87 -22.10 21.78
N ALA A 148 -8.68 -20.81 22.05
CA ALA A 148 -8.75 -19.80 21.01
C ALA A 148 -7.66 -20.00 19.94
N ALA A 149 -6.45 -20.40 20.32
CA ALA A 149 -5.37 -20.67 19.37
C ALA A 149 -5.64 -21.91 18.50
N VAL A 150 -6.18 -22.97 19.10
CA VAL A 150 -6.57 -24.20 18.40
C VAL A 150 -7.72 -23.93 17.42
N ASP A 151 -8.76 -23.22 17.85
CA ASP A 151 -9.91 -22.88 16.99
C ASP A 151 -9.53 -22.01 15.78
N ASN A 152 -8.54 -21.13 15.96
CA ASN A 152 -8.01 -20.28 14.89
C ASN A 152 -6.88 -20.96 14.08
N GLY A 153 -6.56 -22.22 14.36
CA GLY A 153 -5.57 -23.00 13.61
C GLY A 153 -4.11 -22.58 13.83
N TYR A 154 -3.81 -21.89 14.94
CA TYR A 154 -2.45 -21.52 15.34
C TYR A 154 -1.73 -22.61 16.13
N VAL A 155 -2.47 -23.58 16.67
CA VAL A 155 -1.93 -24.71 17.44
C VAL A 155 -2.54 -25.99 16.89
N VAL A 156 -1.70 -26.99 16.63
CA VAL A 156 -2.14 -28.31 16.15
C VAL A 156 -1.51 -29.41 16.98
N ALA A 157 -2.22 -30.54 17.11
CA ALA A 157 -1.66 -31.75 17.68
C ALA A 157 -0.87 -32.53 16.62
N THR A 158 0.36 -32.92 16.94
CA THR A 158 1.25 -33.62 16.01
C THR A 158 1.21 -35.13 16.19
N GLN A 159 1.12 -35.60 17.43
CA GLN A 159 1.06 -37.02 17.77
C GLN A 159 0.47 -37.26 19.16
N SER A 160 -0.09 -38.45 19.39
CA SER A 160 -0.47 -38.92 20.73
C SER A 160 0.78 -39.19 21.57
N ALA A 161 0.77 -38.80 22.83
CA ALA A 161 1.90 -38.96 23.75
C ALA A 161 1.41 -39.18 25.19
N ASN A 162 2.22 -39.87 26.00
CA ASN A 162 1.97 -40.12 27.42
C ASN A 162 2.99 -39.42 28.34
N SER A 163 4.02 -38.79 27.76
CA SER A 163 5.00 -38.00 28.49
C SER A 163 5.71 -37.00 27.58
N GLU A 164 6.29 -35.96 28.19
CA GLU A 164 7.07 -34.92 27.50
C GLU A 164 8.24 -35.46 26.67
N SER A 165 8.88 -36.54 27.12
CA SER A 165 9.99 -37.18 26.39
C SER A 165 9.62 -37.75 25.02
N GLN A 166 8.33 -37.85 24.70
CA GLN A 166 7.86 -38.33 23.41
C GLN A 166 7.64 -37.18 22.40
N CYS A 167 7.69 -35.92 22.86
CA CYS A 167 7.52 -34.74 22.01
C CYS A 167 8.84 -34.29 21.39
N GLY A 168 8.76 -33.83 20.15
CA GLY A 168 9.89 -33.35 19.36
C GLY A 168 10.39 -31.96 19.80
N GLU A 169 11.45 -31.49 19.14
CA GLU A 169 11.97 -30.15 19.39
C GLU A 169 10.94 -29.07 19.03
N GLY A 170 10.60 -28.21 19.99
CA GLY A 170 9.59 -27.15 19.83
C GLY A 170 8.14 -27.57 20.07
N GLU A 171 7.89 -28.83 20.45
CA GLU A 171 6.56 -29.31 20.83
C GLU A 171 6.35 -29.26 22.36
N THR A 172 5.11 -28.99 22.77
CA THR A 172 4.70 -28.98 24.18
C THR A 172 3.80 -30.18 24.45
N PHE A 173 4.11 -30.94 25.50
CA PHE A 173 3.23 -32.01 25.97
C PHE A 173 1.99 -31.45 26.67
N PHE A 174 0.81 -31.89 26.21
CA PHE A 174 -0.47 -31.48 26.75
C PHE A 174 -1.26 -32.69 27.26
N TRP A 175 -1.83 -32.57 28.46
CA TRP A 175 -2.52 -33.65 29.16
C TRP A 175 -3.98 -33.27 29.43
N CYS A 176 -4.90 -34.05 28.86
CA CYS A 176 -6.34 -33.89 29.05
C CYS A 176 -6.85 -34.80 30.17
N GLN A 177 -7.23 -34.22 31.30
CA GLN A 177 -7.72 -34.95 32.46
C GLN A 177 -8.73 -34.10 33.26
N GLN A 178 -8.94 -34.46 34.53
CA GLN A 178 -9.73 -33.69 35.49
C GLN A 178 -8.95 -32.47 35.99
N PRO A 179 -9.65 -31.45 36.53
CA PRO A 179 -8.99 -30.30 37.16
C PRO A 179 -8.02 -30.73 38.25
N GLY A 180 -6.86 -30.08 38.33
CA GLY A 180 -5.74 -30.42 39.20
C GLY A 180 -4.75 -31.42 38.61
N SER A 181 -5.04 -32.01 37.45
CA SER A 181 -4.10 -32.90 36.73
C SER A 181 -4.03 -32.65 35.22
N SER A 182 -5.01 -31.97 34.62
CA SER A 182 -4.89 -31.41 33.27
C SER A 182 -3.83 -30.29 33.22
N THR A 183 -3.17 -30.14 32.06
CA THR A 183 -2.12 -29.14 31.85
C THR A 183 -2.61 -27.71 32.07
N ASP A 184 -3.85 -27.42 31.69
CA ASP A 184 -4.50 -26.10 31.80
C ASP A 184 -5.54 -26.02 32.92
N ASN A 185 -5.60 -27.04 33.78
CA ASN A 185 -6.57 -27.17 34.87
C ASN A 185 -8.06 -27.20 34.43
N PHE A 186 -8.36 -27.43 33.14
CA PHE A 186 -9.72 -27.59 32.64
C PHE A 186 -10.27 -29.02 32.88
N ASP A 187 -11.60 -29.15 33.00
CA ASP A 187 -12.27 -30.45 33.15
C ASP A 187 -12.59 -31.10 31.80
N TYR A 188 -11.58 -31.76 31.23
CA TYR A 188 -11.75 -32.52 29.99
C TYR A 188 -12.59 -33.78 30.17
N CYS A 189 -12.75 -34.29 31.40
CA CYS A 189 -13.54 -35.49 31.66
C CYS A 189 -15.04 -35.21 31.79
N GLY A 190 -15.41 -33.98 32.13
CA GLY A 190 -16.76 -33.45 31.99
C GLY A 190 -17.09 -32.97 30.56
N SER A 191 -16.05 -32.68 29.76
CA SER A 191 -16.16 -32.04 28.44
C SER A 191 -15.26 -32.70 27.39
N ASN A 192 -15.33 -34.03 27.24
CA ASN A 192 -14.41 -34.85 26.43
C ASN A 192 -14.17 -34.38 24.98
N GLY A 193 -15.12 -33.63 24.39
CA GLY A 193 -15.01 -33.13 23.02
C GLY A 193 -13.99 -31.99 22.83
N TYR A 194 -13.52 -31.35 23.91
CA TYR A 194 -12.71 -30.13 23.84
C TYR A 194 -11.20 -30.36 23.99
N CYS A 195 -10.77 -31.61 24.17
CA CYS A 195 -9.36 -31.91 24.31
C CYS A 195 -8.60 -31.65 22.99
N PRO A 196 -7.57 -30.78 22.97
CA PRO A 196 -6.88 -30.35 21.74
C PRO A 196 -6.08 -31.48 21.07
N VAL A 197 -5.87 -32.60 21.74
CA VAL A 197 -5.17 -33.78 21.21
C VAL A 197 -6.12 -34.89 20.77
N ASN A 198 -7.42 -34.64 20.68
CA ASN A 198 -8.41 -35.64 20.25
C ASN A 198 -8.14 -36.15 18.83
N ASP A 199 -7.72 -35.28 17.92
CA ASP A 199 -7.50 -35.64 16.50
C ASP A 199 -6.40 -36.68 16.33
N VAL A 200 -5.33 -36.60 17.13
CA VAL A 200 -4.21 -37.56 17.10
C VAL A 200 -4.52 -38.84 17.90
N ASN A 201 -5.53 -38.81 18.77
CA ASN A 201 -6.00 -39.97 19.53
C ASN A 201 -7.20 -40.68 18.86
N GLY A 202 -7.76 -40.12 17.78
CA GLY A 202 -8.80 -40.72 16.94
C GLY A 202 -10.20 -40.80 17.57
N THR A 203 -10.37 -40.36 18.82
CA THR A 203 -11.67 -40.24 19.50
C THR A 203 -11.58 -39.20 20.60
N ALA A 204 -12.72 -38.62 20.98
CA ALA A 204 -12.83 -37.79 22.17
C ALA A 204 -12.44 -38.60 23.42
N CYS A 205 -11.35 -38.21 24.09
CA CYS A 205 -10.78 -38.95 25.21
C CYS A 205 -10.57 -38.06 26.44
N CYS A 206 -10.63 -38.71 27.60
CA CYS A 206 -10.23 -38.17 28.89
C CYS A 206 -9.15 -39.14 29.43
N TYR A 207 -8.13 -38.60 30.11
CA TYR A 207 -6.86 -39.29 30.41
C TYR A 207 -6.01 -39.59 29.16
N CYS A 208 -5.96 -38.65 28.22
CA CYS A 208 -5.12 -38.76 27.03
C CYS A 208 -4.20 -37.55 26.90
N GLY A 209 -3.05 -37.79 26.29
CA GLY A 209 -2.05 -36.77 26.03
C GLY A 209 -1.62 -36.74 24.58
N GLY A 210 -0.92 -35.66 24.24
CA GLY A 210 -0.36 -35.47 22.92
C GLY A 210 0.62 -34.32 22.92
N CYS A 211 1.33 -34.20 21.81
CA CYS A 211 2.26 -33.11 21.56
C CYS A 211 1.55 -32.04 20.74
N LEU A 212 1.62 -30.80 21.22
CA LEU A 212 1.09 -29.62 20.54
C LEU A 212 2.25 -28.79 20.00
N ILE A 213 2.06 -28.21 18.82
CA ILE A 213 3.02 -27.27 18.23
C ILE A 213 2.29 -26.02 17.74
N THR A 214 2.93 -24.88 17.91
CA THR A 214 2.48 -23.63 17.28
C THR A 214 2.79 -23.70 15.80
N VAL A 215 1.76 -23.60 14.97
CA VAL A 215 1.89 -23.36 13.54
C VAL A 215 1.59 -21.91 13.25
N CYS A 216 2.46 -21.27 12.49
CA CYS A 216 2.22 -19.94 11.99
C CYS A 216 1.59 -20.11 10.60
N PRO A 217 0.27 -19.90 10.43
CA PRO A 217 -0.26 -19.78 9.09
C PRO A 217 0.53 -18.67 8.40
N SER A 218 1.07 -18.94 7.21
CA SER A 218 1.66 -17.89 6.39
C SER A 218 0.62 -16.79 6.25
N SER A 219 0.85 -15.66 6.91
CA SER A 219 0.02 -14.46 6.95
C SER A 219 -1.32 -14.64 6.25
N SER A 220 -2.40 -14.80 7.03
CA SER A 220 -3.68 -14.25 6.58
C SER A 220 -3.38 -12.87 5.99
N PRO A 221 -3.85 -12.52 4.78
CA PRO A 221 -3.64 -11.18 4.27
C PRO A 221 -4.31 -10.25 5.29
N SER A 222 -3.49 -9.73 6.21
CA SER A 222 -3.91 -8.74 7.17
C SER A 222 -4.55 -7.65 6.34
N ASN A 223 -5.68 -7.16 6.83
CA ASN A 223 -6.37 -5.99 6.30
C ASN A 223 -5.54 -4.71 6.48
N ASP A 224 -4.20 -4.78 6.32
CA ASP A 224 -3.38 -3.65 6.00
C ASP A 224 -3.87 -3.17 4.63
N ALA A 225 -4.40 -1.96 4.57
CA ALA A 225 -4.68 -1.32 3.29
C ALA A 225 -3.34 -1.13 2.55
N VAL A 226 -2.85 -2.18 1.88
CA VAL A 226 -1.68 -2.12 1.01
C VAL A 226 -2.15 -1.61 -0.36
N GLY A 227 -2.51 -0.33 -0.38
CA GLY A 227 -2.74 0.41 -1.61
C GLY A 227 -1.62 1.43 -1.78
N ALA A 228 -1.00 1.47 -2.96
CA ALA A 228 -0.33 2.66 -3.48
C ALA A 228 -1.38 3.76 -3.72
N GLY A 229 -2.00 4.23 -2.65
CA GLY A 229 -3.10 5.17 -2.73
C GLY A 229 -2.57 6.51 -3.22
N ILE A 230 -2.67 6.78 -4.52
CA ILE A 230 -2.52 8.14 -5.03
C ILE A 230 -3.89 8.81 -4.95
N GLY A 231 -3.96 9.93 -4.23
CA GLY A 231 -5.16 10.73 -4.08
C GLY A 231 -5.56 11.44 -5.38
N THR A 232 -6.69 12.13 -5.35
CA THR A 232 -7.14 12.93 -6.50
C THR A 232 -6.35 14.23 -6.60
N ARG A 233 -6.23 14.76 -7.83
CA ARG A 233 -5.64 16.08 -8.10
C ARG A 233 -6.36 17.14 -7.27
N THR A 234 -5.60 17.86 -6.45
CA THR A 234 -6.11 18.92 -5.57
C THR A 234 -5.25 20.17 -5.74
N ALA A 235 -5.87 21.36 -5.83
CA ALA A 235 -5.13 22.62 -5.94
C ALA A 235 -4.50 23.03 -4.61
N ILE A 236 -3.34 23.70 -4.66
CA ILE A 236 -2.62 24.27 -3.50
C ILE A 236 -2.74 25.79 -3.53
#